data_AF-A0A6T6BQA3-F1
#
_entry.id   AF-A0A6T6BQA3-F1
#
_cell.length_a   1.000
_cell.length_b   1.000
_cell.length_c   1.000
_cell.angle_alpha   90.00
_cell.angle_beta   90.00
_cell.angle_gamma   90.00
#
_symmetry.space_group_name_H-M   'P 1'
#
loop_
_entity.id
_entity.type
_entity.pdbx_description
1 polymer ?
#
loop_
_entity_poly.entity_id
_entity_poly.type
_entity_poly.pdbx_seq_one_letter_code
_entity_poly.pdbx_strand_id
1 'polypeptide(L)'
;RTRAENMIQLYARFSEELLSIPVVVGVKSPSERFAGADETFTIEAQMQNGWALQVGTSHFLGQNFAKAFDVTYQASSGELELVWASSWGVSTRMMGALIMSHSDDTGLVLPPAVAPIQVVIVCMWKKEDEKALVEDLVSQARSRLQSRSVRVHVDDRVDIRPGAKYFEYERKGVPLRMEIGPRDAAKGSAFCARRIGGPKFSIPIDEGFEDRVLSELDSIQTNLLEAARTRLHNRTVVVGTYGEMKNAIEQGTTSSLNFYLAPWKCDSRNEEFIKEDCKATIRCYPLDEQHRAEGQKCFYSGQDADRMALFARAY
;
A
#
# COMPACT_ATOMS: atom_id res chain seq x y z
N ARG A 1 -18.19 14.71 12.27
CA ARG A 1 -18.08 13.91 11.04
C ARG A 1 -16.89 14.30 10.17
N THR A 2 -16.79 15.55 9.68
CA THR A 2 -15.72 16.03 8.77
C THR A 2 -14.28 15.70 9.18
N ARG A 3 -13.94 15.80 10.47
CA ARG A 3 -12.60 15.41 10.94
C ARG A 3 -12.29 13.92 10.65
N ALA A 4 -13.27 13.05 10.85
CA ALA A 4 -13.10 11.62 10.59
C ALA A 4 -12.91 11.34 9.09
N GLU A 5 -13.67 12.03 8.23
CA GLU A 5 -13.55 11.96 6.76
C GLU A 5 -12.17 12.45 6.29
N ASN A 6 -11.70 13.59 6.82
CA ASN A 6 -10.38 14.12 6.47
C ASN A 6 -9.25 13.14 6.85
N MET A 7 -9.37 12.50 8.01
CA MET A 7 -8.35 11.57 8.49
C MET A 7 -8.32 10.27 7.68
N ILE A 8 -9.46 9.75 7.22
CA ILE A 8 -9.43 8.55 6.36
C ILE A 8 -8.80 8.85 5.00
N GLN A 9 -9.03 10.05 4.46
CA GLN A 9 -8.40 10.50 3.22
C GLN A 9 -6.89 10.73 3.38
N LEU A 10 -6.45 11.22 4.54
CA LEU A 10 -5.02 11.30 4.86
C LEU A 10 -4.38 9.91 4.86
N TYR A 11 -5.03 8.91 5.47
CA TYR A 11 -4.52 7.54 5.47
C TYR A 11 -4.53 6.90 4.08
N ALA A 12 -5.53 7.20 3.24
CA ALA A 12 -5.54 6.76 1.85
C ALA A 12 -4.34 7.32 1.08
N ARG A 13 -4.10 8.64 1.16
CA ARG A 13 -2.92 9.27 0.55
C ARG A 13 -1.61 8.70 1.09
N PHE A 14 -1.48 8.53 2.40
CA PHE A 14 -0.29 7.92 3.01
C PHE A 14 -0.03 6.51 2.45
N SER A 15 -1.08 5.69 2.29
CA SER A 15 -0.99 4.35 1.72
C SER A 15 -0.54 4.37 0.25
N GLU A 16 -1.12 5.24 -0.57
CA GLU A 16 -0.80 5.29 -2.01
C GLU A 16 0.54 5.97 -2.29
N GLU A 17 0.75 7.16 -1.72
CA GLU A 17 1.90 8.02 -2.05
C GLU A 17 3.20 7.48 -1.45
N LEU A 18 3.18 6.99 -0.21
CA LEU A 18 4.40 6.50 0.46
C LEU A 18 4.58 4.99 0.33
N LEU A 19 3.51 4.21 0.49
CA LEU A 19 3.61 2.75 0.47
C LEU A 19 3.37 2.15 -0.91
N SER A 20 2.94 2.93 -1.91
CA SER A 20 2.50 2.42 -3.22
C SER A 20 1.38 1.36 -3.12
N ILE A 21 0.53 1.42 -2.08
CA ILE A 21 -0.57 0.47 -1.87
C ILE A 21 -1.91 1.18 -2.15
N PRO A 22 -2.61 0.85 -3.25
CA PRO A 22 -3.94 1.37 -3.53
C PRO A 22 -4.96 0.80 -2.54
N VAL A 23 -5.94 1.64 -2.18
CA VAL A 23 -6.97 1.28 -1.20
C VAL A 23 -8.35 1.70 -1.66
N VAL A 24 -9.36 0.94 -1.22
CA VAL A 24 -10.75 1.34 -1.35
C VAL A 24 -11.17 2.08 -0.08
N VAL A 25 -11.54 3.36 -0.24
CA VAL A 25 -12.11 4.16 0.86
C VAL A 25 -13.61 3.86 0.96
N GLY A 26 -14.08 3.58 2.17
CA GLY A 26 -15.49 3.27 2.38
C GLY A 26 -15.97 3.43 3.81
N VAL A 27 -17.24 3.13 4.03
CA VAL A 27 -17.89 3.09 5.36
C VAL A 27 -18.20 1.65 5.74
N LYS A 28 -17.95 1.26 6.99
CA LYS A 28 -18.31 -0.08 7.49
C LYS A 28 -19.82 -0.28 7.55
N SER A 29 -20.25 -1.54 7.42
CA SER A 29 -21.62 -1.93 7.75
C SER A 29 -21.92 -1.65 9.23
N PRO A 30 -23.20 -1.54 9.63
CA PRO A 30 -23.55 -1.44 11.05
C PRO A 30 -23.02 -2.60 11.90
N SER A 31 -22.85 -3.79 11.30
CA SER A 31 -22.31 -4.99 11.98
C SER A 31 -20.80 -4.93 12.14
N GLU A 32 -20.08 -4.28 11.22
CA GLU A 32 -18.60 -4.24 11.19
C GLU A 32 -18.02 -2.88 11.64
N ARG A 33 -18.85 -1.89 11.98
CA ARG A 33 -18.39 -0.60 12.52
C ARG A 33 -17.92 -0.74 13.97
N PHE A 34 -17.09 0.19 14.42
CA PHE A 34 -16.68 0.25 15.82
C PHE A 34 -17.90 0.41 16.74
N ALA A 35 -17.99 -0.42 17.77
CA ALA A 35 -19.07 -0.36 18.74
C ALA A 35 -19.11 1.02 19.41
N GLY A 36 -20.27 1.68 19.36
CA GLY A 36 -20.44 3.05 19.86
C GLY A 36 -20.08 4.15 18.86
N ALA A 37 -19.61 3.83 17.65
CA ALA A 37 -19.50 4.81 16.58
C ALA A 37 -20.81 4.98 15.81
N ASP A 38 -21.13 6.21 15.42
CA ASP A 38 -22.21 6.49 14.48
C ASP A 38 -21.80 6.02 13.08
N GLU A 39 -20.57 6.36 12.67
CA GLU A 39 -19.98 5.93 11.40
C GLU A 39 -18.52 5.50 11.59
N THR A 40 -18.10 4.48 10.86
CA THR A 40 -16.70 4.05 10.79
C THR A 40 -16.26 4.06 9.34
N PHE A 41 -15.35 4.96 9.01
CA PHE A 41 -14.63 4.99 7.76
C PHE A 41 -13.45 4.03 7.80
N THR A 42 -13.12 3.47 6.65
CA THR A 42 -12.07 2.46 6.49
C THR A 42 -11.36 2.61 5.16
N ILE A 43 -10.11 2.16 5.12
CA ILE A 43 -9.36 1.91 3.89
C ILE A 43 -9.05 0.42 3.79
N GLU A 44 -9.53 -0.21 2.72
CA GLU A 44 -9.40 -1.64 2.48
C GLU A 44 -8.41 -1.88 1.33
N ALA A 45 -7.31 -2.58 1.62
CA ALA A 45 -6.32 -2.99 0.64
C ALA A 45 -6.52 -4.45 0.26
N GLN A 46 -6.17 -4.83 -0.98
CA GLN A 46 -6.13 -6.22 -1.41
C GLN A 46 -4.69 -6.70 -1.54
N MET A 47 -4.35 -7.79 -0.84
CA MET A 47 -3.01 -8.36 -0.88
C MET A 47 -2.78 -9.19 -2.15
N GLN A 48 -1.53 -9.57 -2.44
CA GLN A 48 -1.19 -10.39 -3.63
C GLN A 48 -1.89 -11.77 -3.66
N ASN A 49 -2.31 -12.31 -2.52
CA ASN A 49 -3.13 -13.53 -2.46
C ASN A 49 -4.64 -13.26 -2.56
N GLY A 50 -5.07 -12.02 -2.80
CA GLY A 50 -6.49 -11.68 -2.99
C GLY A 50 -7.28 -11.46 -1.70
N TRP A 51 -6.68 -11.66 -0.53
CA TRP A 51 -7.32 -11.39 0.76
C TRP A 51 -7.40 -9.89 1.03
N ALA A 52 -8.50 -9.45 1.63
CA ALA A 52 -8.68 -8.09 2.11
C ALA A 52 -7.89 -7.85 3.40
N LEU A 53 -7.35 -6.65 3.53
CA LEU A 53 -6.72 -6.16 4.75
C LEU A 53 -7.19 -4.74 5.03
N GLN A 54 -7.79 -4.54 6.20
CA GLN A 54 -8.05 -3.18 6.68
C GLN A 54 -6.73 -2.54 7.12
N VAL A 55 -6.33 -1.48 6.43
CA VAL A 55 -5.04 -0.80 6.66
C VAL A 55 -5.16 0.53 7.41
N GLY A 56 -6.39 0.97 7.70
CA GLY A 56 -6.65 2.16 8.51
C GLY A 56 -8.13 2.37 8.79
N THR A 57 -8.44 3.08 9.87
CA THR A 57 -9.83 3.39 10.25
C THR A 57 -9.96 4.78 10.88
N SER A 58 -11.14 5.37 10.71
CA SER A 58 -11.50 6.66 11.28
C SER A 58 -12.97 6.65 11.66
N HIS A 59 -13.29 7.00 12.89
CA HIS A 59 -14.61 6.87 13.48
C HIS A 59 -15.20 8.25 13.75
N PHE A 60 -16.43 8.44 13.30
CA PHE A 60 -17.29 9.46 13.86
C PHE A 60 -18.06 8.84 15.01
N LEU A 61 -17.68 9.21 16.24
CA LEU A 61 -18.21 8.60 17.47
C LEU A 61 -19.57 9.18 17.88
N GLY A 62 -20.00 10.27 17.23
CA GLY A 62 -21.17 11.02 17.62
C GLY A 62 -21.01 11.56 19.04
N GLN A 63 -22.06 11.36 19.84
CA GLN A 63 -22.08 11.70 21.27
C GLN A 63 -22.17 10.47 22.17
N ASN A 64 -22.05 9.24 21.63
CA ASN A 64 -22.26 8.01 22.40
C ASN A 64 -21.26 7.90 23.58
N PHE A 65 -19.98 8.21 23.31
CA PHE A 65 -18.94 8.24 24.34
C PHE A 65 -19.08 9.45 25.27
N ALA A 66 -19.50 10.61 24.75
CA ALA A 66 -19.73 11.78 25.59
C ALA A 66 -20.82 11.51 26.64
N LYS A 67 -21.89 10.79 26.27
CA LYS A 67 -22.95 10.35 27.18
C LYS A 67 -22.46 9.34 28.22
N ALA A 68 -21.61 8.40 27.80
CA ALA A 68 -21.12 7.35 28.69
C ALA A 68 -20.13 7.86 29.76
N PHE A 69 -19.43 8.95 29.45
CA PHE A 69 -18.37 9.52 30.30
C PHE A 69 -18.66 10.94 30.80
N ASP A 70 -19.91 11.42 30.64
CA ASP A 70 -20.37 12.76 31.03
C ASP A 70 -19.46 13.91 30.52
N VAL A 71 -19.00 13.79 29.28
CA VAL A 71 -18.09 14.78 28.67
C VAL A 71 -18.91 15.91 28.05
N THR A 72 -18.92 17.05 28.75
CA THR A 72 -19.71 18.24 28.37
C THR A 72 -18.85 19.49 28.23
N TYR A 73 -19.40 20.51 27.58
CA TYR A 73 -18.85 21.87 27.50
C TYR A 73 -19.97 22.89 27.66
N GLN A 74 -19.65 24.10 28.14
CA GLN A 74 -20.61 25.20 28.17
C GLN A 74 -20.71 25.85 26.79
N ALA A 75 -21.90 25.80 26.19
CA ALA A 75 -22.18 26.42 24.90
C ALA A 75 -22.33 27.94 25.04
N SER A 76 -22.35 28.66 23.90
CA SER A 76 -22.55 30.11 23.88
C SER A 76 -23.92 30.54 24.44
N SER A 77 -24.90 29.65 24.48
CA SER A 77 -26.19 29.83 25.13
C SER A 77 -26.09 29.84 26.67
N GLY A 78 -24.97 29.39 27.24
CA GLY A 78 -24.79 29.18 28.67
C GLY A 78 -25.17 27.78 29.16
N GLU A 79 -25.84 26.98 28.32
CA GLU A 79 -26.24 25.60 28.61
C GLU A 79 -25.07 24.62 28.48
N LEU A 80 -25.14 23.50 29.19
CA LEU A 80 -24.18 22.40 29.03
C LEU A 80 -24.59 21.50 27.87
N GLU A 81 -23.67 21.28 26.93
CA GLU A 81 -23.87 20.39 25.79
C GLU A 81 -22.83 19.26 25.77
N LEU A 82 -23.22 18.12 25.22
CA LEU A 82 -22.33 16.97 25.02
C LEU A 82 -21.37 17.22 23.86
N VAL A 83 -20.10 16.82 24.03
CA VAL A 83 -19.10 16.95 22.98
C VAL A 83 -19.35 16.00 21.82
N TRP A 84 -19.03 16.44 20.60
CA TRP A 84 -19.00 15.60 19.41
C TRP A 84 -17.59 15.01 19.20
N ALA A 85 -17.48 13.70 19.22
CA ALA A 85 -16.19 13.01 19.22
C ALA A 85 -15.88 12.28 17.90
N SER A 86 -14.59 12.10 17.66
CA SER A 86 -14.03 11.27 16.60
C SER A 86 -12.72 10.66 17.07
N SER A 87 -12.41 9.45 16.62
CA SER A 87 -11.13 8.78 16.84
C SER A 87 -10.65 8.17 15.53
N TRP A 88 -9.36 7.90 15.39
CA TRP A 88 -8.80 7.31 14.17
C TRP A 88 -7.49 6.62 14.49
N GLY A 89 -7.10 5.67 13.64
CA GLY A 89 -5.89 4.90 13.86
C GLY A 89 -5.41 4.13 12.64
N VAL A 90 -4.09 4.03 12.56
CA VAL A 90 -3.34 3.08 11.75
C VAL A 90 -2.33 2.39 12.67
N SER A 91 -1.82 1.24 12.25
CA SER A 91 -0.82 0.49 13.04
C SER A 91 0.29 -0.04 12.14
N THR A 92 1.26 -0.70 12.76
CA THR A 92 2.33 -1.43 12.05
C THR A 92 1.81 -2.53 11.13
N ARG A 93 0.51 -2.86 11.16
CA ARG A 93 -0.17 -3.67 10.13
C ARG A 93 0.11 -3.15 8.72
N MET A 94 0.31 -1.85 8.53
CA MET A 94 0.67 -1.28 7.22
C MET A 94 2.05 -1.76 6.72
N MET A 95 2.98 -2.13 7.61
CA MET A 95 4.25 -2.76 7.21
C MET A 95 4.02 -4.17 6.67
N GLY A 96 3.11 -4.93 7.29
CA GLY A 96 2.68 -6.22 6.76
C GLY A 96 2.02 -6.07 5.39
N ALA A 97 1.16 -5.06 5.23
CA ALA A 97 0.51 -4.73 3.95
C ALA A 97 1.53 -4.42 2.86
N LEU A 98 2.56 -3.61 3.18
CA LEU A 98 3.66 -3.27 2.28
C LEU A 98 4.38 -4.52 1.78
N ILE A 99 4.77 -5.40 2.71
CA ILE A 99 5.47 -6.64 2.38
C ILE A 99 4.59 -7.52 1.48
N MET A 100 3.33 -7.74 1.85
CA MET A 100 2.39 -8.60 1.11
C MET A 100 1.88 -8.02 -0.22
N SER A 101 2.09 -6.72 -0.45
CA SER A 101 1.66 -6.06 -1.68
C SER A 101 2.74 -6.08 -2.77
N HIS A 102 4.01 -6.02 -2.37
CA HIS A 102 5.11 -5.77 -3.31
C HIS A 102 6.13 -6.89 -3.40
N SER A 103 6.37 -7.63 -2.32
CA SER A 103 7.43 -8.64 -2.29
C SER A 103 7.21 -9.73 -3.34
N ASP A 104 8.29 -10.40 -3.73
CA ASP A 104 8.29 -11.49 -4.70
C ASP A 104 9.14 -12.66 -4.19
N ASP A 105 9.31 -13.70 -5.02
CA ASP A 105 10.06 -14.91 -4.67
C ASP A 105 11.54 -14.65 -4.35
N THR A 106 12.08 -13.48 -4.72
CA THR A 106 13.48 -13.09 -4.45
C THR A 106 13.60 -12.33 -3.12
N GLY A 107 12.50 -11.82 -2.56
CA GLY A 107 12.45 -11.20 -1.24
C GLY A 107 11.68 -9.89 -1.23
N LEU A 108 12.10 -8.95 -0.38
CA LEU A 108 11.43 -7.66 -0.23
C LEU A 108 11.49 -6.87 -1.54
N VAL A 109 10.44 -6.10 -1.80
CA VAL A 109 10.39 -5.05 -2.82
C VAL A 109 9.84 -3.83 -2.11
N LEU A 110 10.66 -2.79 -1.97
CA LEU A 110 10.30 -1.60 -1.20
C LEU A 110 10.12 -0.39 -2.12
N PRO A 111 9.04 0.40 -1.97
CA PRO A 111 8.93 1.70 -2.58
C PRO A 111 10.08 2.61 -2.11
N PRO A 112 10.74 3.36 -3.02
CA PRO A 112 11.81 4.29 -2.66
C PRO A 112 11.47 5.28 -1.55
N ALA A 113 10.21 5.67 -1.38
CA ALA A 113 9.81 6.58 -0.32
C ALA A 113 10.08 6.02 1.09
N VAL A 114 9.95 4.70 1.28
CA VAL A 114 10.08 4.03 2.58
C VAL A 114 11.27 3.07 2.68
N ALA A 115 11.99 2.82 1.59
CA ALA A 115 13.15 1.94 1.60
C ALA A 115 14.28 2.51 2.49
N PRO A 116 14.81 1.77 3.48
CA PRO A 116 15.90 2.25 4.35
C PRO A 116 17.17 2.58 3.56
N ILE A 117 17.44 1.80 2.52
CA ILE A 117 18.48 2.05 1.51
C ILE A 117 17.74 2.18 0.18
N GLN A 118 17.86 3.33 -0.48
CA GLN A 118 17.28 3.58 -1.80
C GLN A 118 18.23 3.14 -2.91
N VAL A 119 19.51 3.43 -2.73
CA VAL A 119 20.57 3.09 -3.67
C VAL A 119 21.67 2.32 -2.94
N VAL A 120 22.04 1.16 -3.46
CA VAL A 120 23.26 0.48 -3.03
C VAL A 120 24.31 0.57 -4.13
N ILE A 121 25.51 1.01 -3.78
CA ILE A 121 26.68 1.04 -4.67
C ILE A 121 27.54 -0.17 -4.35
N VAL A 122 27.58 -1.15 -5.25
CA VAL A 122 28.43 -2.33 -5.15
C VAL A 122 29.71 -2.08 -5.91
N CYS A 123 30.82 -2.04 -5.16
CA CYS A 123 32.13 -1.79 -5.73
C CYS A 123 32.82 -3.08 -6.14
N MET A 124 33.55 -3.05 -7.26
CA MET A 124 34.26 -4.20 -7.80
C MET A 124 35.64 -3.79 -8.29
N TRP A 125 36.69 -4.48 -7.84
CA TRP A 125 38.04 -4.37 -8.39
C TRP A 125 38.80 -5.67 -8.13
N LYS A 126 39.86 -5.93 -8.90
CA LYS A 126 40.72 -7.11 -8.69
C LYS A 126 42.12 -6.76 -8.20
N LYS A 127 42.61 -5.59 -8.58
CA LYS A 127 43.95 -5.12 -8.25
C LYS A 127 43.88 -3.86 -7.40
N GLU A 128 44.93 -3.61 -6.62
CA GLU A 128 45.00 -2.45 -5.72
C GLU A 128 45.15 -1.12 -6.49
N ASP A 129 45.74 -1.14 -7.69
CA ASP A 129 45.88 0.04 -8.56
C ASP A 129 44.53 0.48 -9.17
N GLU A 130 43.60 -0.44 -9.37
CA GLU A 130 42.23 -0.15 -9.83
C GLU A 130 41.34 0.43 -8.72
N LYS A 131 41.65 0.10 -7.46
CA LYS A 131 40.82 0.42 -6.29
C LYS A 131 40.66 1.92 -6.10
N ALA A 132 41.76 2.68 -6.16
CA ALA A 132 41.73 4.13 -5.96
C ALA A 132 40.80 4.84 -6.96
N LEU A 133 40.79 4.40 -8.22
CA LEU A 133 39.92 4.94 -9.25
C LEU A 133 38.43 4.65 -8.97
N VAL A 134 38.12 3.43 -8.51
CA VAL A 134 36.75 3.05 -8.14
C VAL A 134 36.29 3.80 -6.90
N GLU A 135 37.12 3.86 -5.85
CA GLU A 135 36.81 4.54 -4.59
C GLU A 135 36.54 6.04 -4.80
N ASP A 136 37.32 6.71 -5.65
CA ASP A 136 37.11 8.11 -5.98
C ASP A 136 35.74 8.34 -6.61
N LEU A 137 35.40 7.57 -7.66
CA LEU A 137 34.11 7.72 -8.33
C LEU A 137 32.91 7.33 -7.42
N VAL A 138 33.07 6.30 -6.60
CA VAL A 138 32.07 5.88 -5.60
C VAL A 138 31.85 7.00 -4.57
N SER A 139 32.92 7.62 -4.09
CA SER A 139 32.86 8.74 -3.15
C SER A 139 32.12 9.93 -3.75
N GLN A 140 32.43 10.28 -5.01
CA GLN A 140 31.74 11.34 -5.75
C GLN A 140 30.26 11.02 -5.92
N ALA A 141 29.91 9.82 -6.39
CA ALA A 141 28.52 9.40 -6.58
C ALA A 141 27.74 9.44 -5.25
N ARG A 142 28.32 8.88 -4.19
CA ARG A 142 27.72 8.88 -2.85
C ARG A 142 27.46 10.31 -2.35
N SER A 143 28.46 11.18 -2.39
CA SER A 143 28.35 12.56 -1.89
C SER A 143 27.27 13.35 -2.65
N ARG A 144 27.22 13.19 -3.97
CA ARG A 144 26.22 13.84 -4.83
C ARG A 144 24.80 13.36 -4.56
N LEU A 145 24.61 12.06 -4.39
CA LEU A 145 23.28 11.51 -4.03
C LEU A 145 22.85 11.92 -2.62
N GLN A 146 23.78 11.91 -1.64
CA GLN A 146 23.48 12.33 -0.27
C GLN A 146 23.15 13.83 -0.17
N SER A 147 23.74 14.68 -1.01
CA SER A 147 23.38 16.11 -1.06
C SER A 147 21.92 16.34 -1.50
N ARG A 148 21.32 15.34 -2.15
CA ARG A 148 19.91 15.30 -2.55
C ARG A 148 19.05 14.42 -1.63
N SER A 149 19.54 14.13 -0.42
CA SER A 149 18.87 13.32 0.61
C SER A 149 18.55 11.89 0.18
N VAL A 150 19.24 11.35 -0.82
CA VAL A 150 19.12 9.95 -1.22
C VAL A 150 19.84 9.08 -0.19
N ARG A 151 19.17 8.03 0.28
CA ARG A 151 19.70 7.06 1.26
C ARG A 151 20.57 6.03 0.55
N VAL A 152 21.88 6.28 0.55
CA VAL A 152 22.88 5.46 -0.14
C VAL A 152 23.64 4.55 0.83
N HIS A 153 23.86 3.30 0.43
CA HIS A 153 24.80 2.39 1.08
C HIS A 153 25.90 1.98 0.10
N VAL A 154 27.14 1.91 0.56
CA VAL A 154 28.28 1.45 -0.25
C VAL A 154 28.71 0.08 0.27
N ASP A 155 28.81 -0.89 -0.63
CA ASP A 155 29.32 -2.23 -0.34
C ASP A 155 30.69 -2.44 -1.01
N ASP A 156 31.73 -2.26 -0.23
CA ASP A 156 33.15 -2.38 -0.58
C ASP A 156 33.79 -3.69 -0.09
N ARG A 157 33.01 -4.62 0.47
CA ARG A 157 33.51 -5.91 1.00
C ARG A 157 34.21 -6.74 -0.07
N VAL A 158 35.54 -6.85 -0.04
CA VAL A 158 36.33 -7.51 -1.09
C VAL A 158 36.30 -9.05 -1.01
N ASP A 159 35.98 -9.58 0.15
CA ASP A 159 35.89 -11.02 0.45
C ASP A 159 34.62 -11.68 -0.10
N ILE A 160 33.61 -10.88 -0.46
CA ILE A 160 32.32 -11.35 -0.96
C ILE A 160 32.22 -11.17 -2.47
N ARG A 161 31.87 -12.26 -3.17
CA ARG A 161 31.66 -12.23 -4.63
C ARG A 161 30.53 -11.27 -5.00
N PRO A 162 30.64 -10.48 -6.09
CA PRO A 162 29.61 -9.51 -6.49
C PRO A 162 28.21 -10.11 -6.59
N GLY A 163 28.06 -11.31 -7.17
CA GLY A 163 26.76 -11.97 -7.28
C GLY A 163 26.08 -12.26 -5.93
N ALA A 164 26.86 -12.56 -4.87
CA ALA A 164 26.32 -12.74 -3.53
C ALA A 164 25.84 -11.41 -2.93
N LYS A 165 26.57 -10.31 -3.17
CA LYS A 165 26.14 -8.96 -2.80
C LYS A 165 24.84 -8.57 -3.51
N TYR A 166 24.74 -8.86 -4.81
CA TYR A 166 23.57 -8.55 -5.61
C TYR A 166 22.32 -9.20 -5.03
N PHE A 167 22.41 -10.51 -4.77
CA PHE A 167 21.32 -11.27 -4.16
C PHE A 167 20.96 -10.76 -2.75
N GLU A 168 21.95 -10.38 -1.94
CA GLU A 168 21.70 -9.81 -0.61
C GLU A 168 20.83 -8.54 -0.68
N TYR A 169 21.18 -7.60 -1.56
CA TYR A 169 20.43 -6.34 -1.66
C TYR A 169 19.12 -6.47 -2.43
N GLU A 170 19.03 -7.40 -3.37
CA GLU A 170 17.76 -7.78 -3.98
C GLU A 170 16.80 -8.34 -2.91
N ARG A 171 17.27 -9.27 -2.08
CA ARG A 171 16.46 -9.84 -1.00
C ARG A 171 16.05 -8.82 0.07
N LYS A 172 16.91 -7.84 0.36
CA LYS A 172 16.62 -6.69 1.24
C LYS A 172 15.68 -5.66 0.60
N GLY A 173 15.40 -5.76 -0.69
CA GLY A 173 14.48 -4.88 -1.41
C GLY A 173 15.03 -3.48 -1.68
N VAL A 174 16.35 -3.34 -1.84
CA VAL A 174 16.95 -2.05 -2.21
C VAL A 174 16.50 -1.67 -3.62
N PRO A 175 15.80 -0.54 -3.82
CA PRO A 175 15.16 -0.20 -5.10
C PRO A 175 16.12 -0.13 -6.30
N LEU A 176 17.29 0.47 -6.12
CA LEU A 176 18.26 0.66 -7.19
C LEU A 176 19.65 0.15 -6.75
N ARG A 177 20.22 -0.75 -7.52
CA ARG A 177 21.62 -1.16 -7.38
C ARG A 177 22.47 -0.47 -8.44
N MET A 178 23.56 0.14 -8.02
CA MET A 178 24.63 0.67 -8.86
C MET A 178 25.86 -0.24 -8.74
N GLU A 179 26.41 -0.62 -9.87
CA GLU A 179 27.62 -1.44 -9.99
C GLU A 179 28.71 -0.51 -10.54
N ILE A 180 29.82 -0.35 -9.81
CA ILE A 180 30.98 0.45 -10.25
C ILE A 180 32.22 -0.43 -10.21
N GLY A 181 32.69 -0.83 -11.39
CA GLY A 181 33.97 -1.49 -11.60
C GLY A 181 35.01 -0.59 -12.28
N PRO A 182 36.23 -1.10 -12.56
CA PRO A 182 37.31 -0.27 -13.13
C PRO A 182 36.96 0.27 -14.53
N ARG A 183 36.17 -0.50 -15.30
CA ARG A 183 35.69 -0.09 -16.63
C ARG A 183 34.67 1.03 -16.57
N ASP A 184 33.78 0.98 -15.59
CA ASP A 184 32.74 2.00 -15.38
C ASP A 184 33.39 3.26 -14.80
N ALA A 185 34.37 3.06 -13.90
CA ALA A 185 35.16 4.15 -13.32
C ALA A 185 35.97 4.92 -14.37
N ALA A 186 36.65 4.21 -15.28
CA ALA A 186 37.35 4.83 -16.40
C ALA A 186 36.42 5.59 -17.38
N LYS A 187 35.13 5.23 -17.42
CA LYS A 187 34.11 5.90 -18.24
C LYS A 187 33.35 7.00 -17.48
N GLY A 188 33.56 7.13 -16.17
CA GLY A 188 32.78 8.02 -15.33
C GLY A 188 31.29 7.66 -15.28
N SER A 189 30.94 6.38 -15.24
CA SER A 189 29.55 5.93 -15.19
C SER A 189 29.31 4.84 -14.14
N ALA A 190 28.04 4.59 -13.83
CA ALA A 190 27.60 3.44 -13.03
C ALA A 190 26.67 2.55 -13.87
N PHE A 191 26.73 1.24 -13.66
CA PHE A 191 25.81 0.28 -14.27
C PHE A 191 24.70 -0.08 -13.29
N CYS A 192 23.45 0.16 -13.67
CA CYS A 192 22.30 0.15 -12.77
C CYS A 192 21.35 -1.01 -13.05
N ALA A 193 20.77 -1.54 -11.98
CA ALA A 193 19.70 -2.53 -12.02
C ALA A 193 18.58 -2.14 -11.04
N ARG A 194 17.33 -2.18 -11.50
CA ARG A 194 16.15 -1.91 -10.66
C ARG A 194 15.73 -3.18 -9.93
N ARG A 195 15.26 -3.06 -8.69
CA ARG A 195 14.72 -4.19 -7.91
C ARG A 195 13.47 -4.81 -8.55
N ILE A 196 12.67 -3.97 -9.21
CA ILE A 196 11.44 -4.37 -9.89
C ILE A 196 11.68 -5.04 -11.27
N GLY A 197 12.93 -5.33 -11.63
CA GLY A 197 13.31 -5.95 -12.89
C GLY A 197 13.52 -4.98 -14.05
N GLY A 198 13.41 -5.48 -15.28
CA GLY A 198 13.68 -4.73 -16.51
C GLY A 198 15.15 -4.75 -16.96
N PRO A 199 15.46 -4.09 -18.11
CA PRO A 199 16.81 -4.07 -18.64
C PRO A 199 17.74 -3.27 -17.73
N LYS A 200 18.97 -3.76 -17.56
CA LYS A 200 20.05 -2.99 -16.94
C LYS A 200 20.47 -1.83 -17.86
N PHE A 201 20.95 -0.75 -17.27
CA PHE A 201 21.28 0.48 -17.99
C PHE A 201 22.47 1.19 -17.35
N SER A 202 23.10 2.12 -18.05
CA SER A 202 24.20 2.91 -17.50
C SER A 202 23.77 4.34 -17.23
N ILE A 203 24.17 4.88 -16.08
CA ILE A 203 23.99 6.30 -15.74
C ILE A 203 25.38 6.94 -15.66
N PRO A 204 25.69 7.94 -16.51
CA PRO A 204 26.89 8.76 -16.36
C PRO A 204 26.90 9.52 -15.02
N ILE A 205 28.07 9.65 -14.40
CA ILE A 205 28.28 10.44 -13.17
C ILE A 205 28.84 11.82 -13.59
N ASP A 206 28.10 12.50 -14.45
CA ASP A 206 28.37 13.83 -14.98
C ASP A 206 27.30 14.83 -14.48
N GLU A 207 27.18 15.99 -15.11
CA GLU A 207 26.10 16.94 -14.82
C GLU A 207 24.71 16.30 -15.00
N GLY A 208 23.85 16.43 -13.97
CA GLY A 208 22.52 15.82 -13.96
C GLY A 208 22.46 14.35 -13.51
N PHE A 209 23.57 13.78 -12.99
CA PHE A 209 23.58 12.45 -12.39
C PHE A 209 22.50 12.27 -11.32
N GLU A 210 22.38 13.24 -10.42
CA GLU A 210 21.43 13.20 -9.31
C GLU A 210 19.99 13.18 -9.81
N ASP A 211 19.66 14.01 -10.80
CA ASP A 211 18.30 14.11 -11.33
C ASP A 211 17.89 12.84 -12.08
N ARG A 212 18.84 12.20 -12.79
CA ARG A 212 18.59 10.89 -13.40
C ARG A 212 18.31 9.83 -12.36
N VAL A 213 19.06 9.82 -11.25
CA VAL A 213 18.85 8.84 -10.17
C VAL A 213 17.53 9.09 -9.43
N LEU A 214 17.19 10.35 -9.15
CA LEU A 214 15.89 10.71 -8.56
C LEU A 214 14.73 10.29 -9.48
N SER A 215 14.83 10.60 -10.77
CA SER A 215 13.84 10.19 -11.78
C SER A 215 13.67 8.67 -11.84
N GLU A 216 14.76 7.91 -11.71
CA GLU A 216 14.70 6.45 -11.64
C GLU A 216 14.01 5.94 -10.37
N LEU A 217 14.27 6.55 -9.21
CA LEU A 217 13.58 6.22 -7.96
C LEU A 217 12.07 6.58 -8.05
N ASP A 218 11.73 7.75 -8.59
CA ASP A 218 10.34 8.17 -8.78
C ASP A 218 9.62 7.21 -9.74
N SER A 219 10.26 6.82 -10.83
CA SER A 219 9.75 5.81 -11.77
C SER A 219 9.49 4.47 -11.09
N ILE A 220 10.39 4.00 -10.21
CA ILE A 220 10.16 2.77 -9.44
C ILE A 220 8.94 2.91 -8.51
N GLN A 221 8.80 4.03 -7.80
CA GLN A 221 7.65 4.31 -6.92
C GLN A 221 6.33 4.28 -7.71
N THR A 222 6.29 4.96 -8.86
CA THR A 222 5.13 5.00 -9.76
C THR A 222 4.79 3.62 -10.31
N ASN A 223 5.79 2.89 -10.82
CA ASN A 223 5.57 1.56 -11.39
C ASN A 223 5.00 0.56 -10.36
N LEU A 224 5.45 0.64 -9.10
CA LEU A 224 4.89 -0.18 -8.01
C LEU A 224 3.42 0.15 -7.75
N LEU A 225 3.08 1.43 -7.68
CA LEU A 225 1.70 1.87 -7.44
C LEU A 225 0.79 1.48 -8.60
N GLU A 226 1.21 1.69 -9.86
CA GLU A 226 0.42 1.36 -11.04
C GLU A 226 0.22 -0.15 -11.22
N ALA A 227 1.25 -0.95 -10.95
CA ALA A 227 1.12 -2.41 -10.94
C ALA A 227 0.13 -2.87 -9.86
N ALA A 228 0.19 -2.28 -8.67
CA ALA A 228 -0.75 -2.59 -7.58
C ALA A 228 -2.18 -2.13 -7.91
N ARG A 229 -2.37 -0.95 -8.53
CA ARG A 229 -3.67 -0.43 -8.97
C ARG A 229 -4.30 -1.33 -10.03
N THR A 230 -3.51 -1.72 -11.03
CA THR A 230 -3.92 -2.66 -12.07
C THR A 230 -4.37 -3.99 -11.46
N ARG A 231 -3.61 -4.51 -10.48
CA ARG A 231 -3.99 -5.74 -9.77
C ARG A 231 -5.29 -5.58 -9.00
N LEU A 232 -5.46 -4.50 -8.24
CA LEU A 232 -6.69 -4.22 -7.49
C LEU A 232 -7.90 -4.11 -8.43
N HIS A 233 -7.76 -3.39 -9.54
CA HIS A 233 -8.80 -3.24 -10.56
C HIS A 233 -9.19 -4.60 -11.15
N ASN A 234 -8.21 -5.37 -11.65
CA ASN A 234 -8.45 -6.68 -12.26
C ASN A 234 -9.02 -7.72 -11.29
N ARG A 235 -8.87 -7.51 -9.98
CA ARG A 235 -9.35 -8.39 -8.92
C ARG A 235 -10.51 -7.79 -8.11
N THR A 236 -11.16 -6.76 -8.64
CA THR A 236 -12.43 -6.26 -8.14
C THR A 236 -13.51 -6.62 -9.14
N VAL A 237 -14.30 -7.63 -8.81
CA VAL A 237 -15.32 -8.19 -9.68
C VAL A 237 -16.69 -7.71 -9.23
N VAL A 238 -17.51 -7.30 -10.20
CA VAL A 238 -18.89 -6.91 -9.95
C VAL A 238 -19.76 -8.15 -10.05
N VAL A 239 -20.61 -8.39 -9.05
CA VAL A 239 -21.49 -9.57 -8.99
C VAL A 239 -22.95 -9.14 -8.85
N GLY A 240 -23.84 -9.83 -9.56
CA GLY A 240 -25.28 -9.55 -9.56
C GLY A 240 -26.07 -10.47 -8.64
N THR A 241 -25.53 -11.65 -8.30
CA THR A 241 -26.21 -12.62 -7.43
C THR A 241 -25.28 -13.22 -6.38
N TYR A 242 -25.84 -13.65 -5.25
CA TYR A 242 -25.09 -14.35 -4.20
C TYR A 242 -24.42 -15.63 -4.72
N GLY A 243 -25.12 -16.37 -5.60
CA GLY A 243 -24.59 -17.59 -6.21
C GLY A 243 -23.33 -17.35 -7.03
N GLU A 244 -23.28 -16.25 -7.81
CA GLU A 244 -22.06 -15.86 -8.55
C GLU A 244 -20.88 -15.62 -7.61
N MET A 245 -21.08 -14.86 -6.54
CA MET A 245 -20.03 -14.59 -5.55
C MET A 245 -19.57 -15.88 -4.87
N LYS A 246 -20.50 -16.71 -4.40
CA LYS A 246 -20.19 -17.97 -3.72
C LYS A 246 -19.40 -18.90 -4.64
N ASN A 247 -19.85 -19.10 -5.87
CA ASN A 247 -19.16 -19.91 -6.87
C ASN A 247 -17.75 -19.37 -7.14
N ALA A 248 -17.60 -18.06 -7.28
CA ALA A 248 -16.29 -17.43 -7.51
C ALA A 248 -15.33 -17.60 -6.31
N ILE A 249 -15.85 -17.62 -5.08
CA ILE A 249 -15.06 -17.88 -3.87
C ILE A 249 -14.67 -19.36 -3.77
N GLU A 250 -15.58 -20.29 -4.08
CA GLU A 250 -15.37 -21.74 -3.96
C GLU A 250 -14.48 -22.30 -5.08
N GLN A 251 -14.62 -21.79 -6.30
CA GLN A 251 -13.73 -22.12 -7.43
C GLN A 251 -12.37 -21.44 -7.30
N GLY A 252 -12.26 -20.43 -6.43
CA GLY A 252 -11.02 -19.72 -6.19
C GLY A 252 -10.01 -20.57 -5.42
N THR A 253 -8.81 -20.74 -5.98
CA THR A 253 -7.61 -21.07 -5.19
C THR A 253 -7.26 -19.91 -4.25
N THR A 254 -6.43 -20.14 -3.22
CA THR A 254 -5.94 -19.08 -2.32
C THR A 254 -5.23 -17.94 -3.06
N SER A 255 -4.85 -18.14 -4.32
CA SER A 255 -4.22 -17.18 -5.24
C SER A 255 -5.22 -16.43 -6.15
N SER A 256 -6.52 -16.72 -6.08
CA SER A 256 -7.55 -16.17 -6.97
C SER A 256 -8.79 -15.64 -6.24
N LEU A 257 -8.66 -15.29 -4.96
CA LEU A 257 -9.69 -14.56 -4.24
C LEU A 257 -9.74 -13.11 -4.73
N ASN A 258 -10.95 -12.55 -4.78
CA ASN A 258 -11.20 -11.22 -5.30
C ASN A 258 -11.93 -10.35 -4.25
N PHE A 259 -11.99 -9.07 -4.55
CA PHE A 259 -13.02 -8.19 -4.03
C PHE A 259 -14.27 -8.36 -4.89
N TYR A 260 -15.42 -8.45 -4.25
CA TYR A 260 -16.70 -8.63 -4.90
C TYR A 260 -17.58 -7.41 -4.60
N LEU A 261 -17.80 -6.58 -5.61
CA LEU A 261 -18.66 -5.41 -5.51
C LEU A 261 -20.09 -5.81 -5.89
N ALA A 262 -21.02 -5.69 -4.96
CA ALA A 262 -22.38 -6.17 -5.11
C ALA A 262 -23.41 -5.10 -4.70
N PRO A 263 -24.55 -4.98 -5.41
CA PRO A 263 -25.68 -4.23 -4.93
C PRO A 263 -26.23 -4.86 -3.64
N TRP A 264 -26.45 -4.05 -2.62
CA TRP A 264 -26.77 -4.52 -1.28
C TRP A 264 -27.90 -3.71 -0.65
N LYS A 265 -28.66 -4.40 0.22
CA LYS A 265 -29.58 -3.79 1.16
C LYS A 265 -29.14 -4.17 2.56
N CYS A 266 -28.93 -3.17 3.41
CA CYS A 266 -28.39 -3.38 4.76
C CYS A 266 -29.30 -4.28 5.61
N ASP A 267 -28.83 -5.49 5.91
CA ASP A 267 -29.47 -6.47 6.79
C ASP A 267 -28.39 -7.31 7.50
N SER A 268 -28.32 -7.23 8.83
CA SER A 268 -27.30 -7.91 9.62
C SER A 268 -27.44 -9.43 9.62
N ARG A 269 -28.66 -9.97 9.47
CA ARG A 269 -28.88 -11.42 9.39
C ARG A 269 -28.33 -11.98 8.10
N ASN A 270 -28.53 -11.26 6.99
CA ASN A 270 -27.98 -11.66 5.70
C ASN A 270 -26.44 -11.57 5.68
N GLU A 271 -25.88 -10.54 6.31
CA GLU A 271 -24.43 -10.40 6.47
C GLU A 271 -23.82 -11.54 7.29
N GLU A 272 -24.46 -11.91 8.40
CA GLU A 272 -24.06 -13.05 9.24
C GLU A 272 -24.15 -14.38 8.49
N PHE A 273 -25.24 -14.63 7.77
CA PHE A 273 -25.38 -15.83 6.94
C PHE A 273 -24.28 -15.96 5.88
N ILE A 274 -24.01 -14.89 5.12
CA ILE A 274 -22.95 -14.87 4.11
C ILE A 274 -21.59 -15.17 4.74
N LYS A 275 -21.31 -14.58 5.91
CA LYS A 275 -20.09 -14.84 6.67
C LYS A 275 -19.98 -16.30 7.09
N GLU A 276 -21.05 -16.92 7.56
CA GLU A 276 -21.04 -18.32 7.96
C GLU A 276 -20.82 -19.26 6.77
N ASP A 277 -21.52 -19.00 5.66
CA ASP A 277 -21.58 -19.87 4.48
C ASP A 277 -20.29 -19.81 3.64
N CYS A 278 -19.77 -18.62 3.30
CA CYS A 278 -18.62 -18.50 2.40
C CYS A 278 -17.37 -17.82 3.00
N LYS A 279 -17.44 -17.42 4.28
CA LYS A 279 -16.38 -16.69 5.02
C LYS A 279 -16.05 -15.29 4.47
N ALA A 280 -16.86 -14.78 3.55
CA ALA A 280 -16.75 -13.39 3.11
C ALA A 280 -17.50 -12.46 4.07
N THR A 281 -16.96 -11.27 4.28
CA THR A 281 -17.60 -10.22 5.08
C THR A 281 -17.69 -8.94 4.24
N ILE A 282 -18.58 -8.03 4.63
CA ILE A 282 -18.59 -6.68 4.06
C ILE A 282 -17.33 -5.97 4.53
N ARG A 283 -16.45 -5.65 3.58
CA ARG A 283 -15.25 -4.86 3.85
C ARG A 283 -15.62 -3.40 4.05
N CYS A 284 -16.42 -2.85 3.14
CA CYS A 284 -16.98 -1.51 3.25
C CYS A 284 -18.09 -1.28 2.22
N TYR A 285 -18.79 -0.17 2.37
CA TYR A 285 -19.53 0.50 1.32
C TYR A 285 -18.58 1.52 0.66
N PRO A 286 -18.03 1.24 -0.55
CA PRO A 286 -17.03 2.11 -1.17
C PRO A 286 -17.63 3.46 -1.53
N LEU A 287 -16.96 4.57 -1.20
CA LEU A 287 -17.53 5.91 -1.40
C LEU A 287 -17.77 6.22 -2.89
N ASP A 288 -16.85 5.81 -3.76
CA ASP A 288 -16.88 6.18 -5.18
C ASP A 288 -17.80 5.30 -6.03
N GLU A 289 -18.26 4.16 -5.50
CA GLU A 289 -19.08 3.18 -6.25
C GLU A 289 -20.58 3.27 -5.95
N GLN A 290 -21.01 4.11 -4.99
CA GLN A 290 -22.40 4.10 -4.50
C GLN A 290 -23.44 4.43 -5.56
N HIS A 291 -23.09 5.24 -6.56
CA HIS A 291 -23.97 5.61 -7.67
C HIS A 291 -24.50 4.39 -8.46
N ARG A 292 -23.81 3.24 -8.39
CA ARG A 292 -24.18 2.03 -9.14
C ARG A 292 -25.32 1.23 -8.51
N ALA A 293 -25.72 1.57 -7.29
CA ALA A 293 -26.82 0.89 -6.61
C ALA A 293 -28.20 1.27 -7.19
N GLU A 294 -28.29 2.41 -7.87
CA GLU A 294 -29.56 2.93 -8.39
C GLU A 294 -30.19 1.95 -9.39
N GLY A 295 -31.46 1.61 -9.15
CA GLY A 295 -32.22 0.67 -9.98
C GLY A 295 -31.81 -0.81 -9.84
N GLN A 296 -30.84 -1.13 -8.99
CA GLN A 296 -30.39 -2.51 -8.76
C GLN A 296 -31.20 -3.21 -7.67
N LYS A 297 -31.23 -4.54 -7.73
CA LYS A 297 -31.73 -5.38 -6.64
C LYS A 297 -30.57 -5.90 -5.81
N CYS A 298 -30.76 -5.99 -4.50
CA CYS A 298 -29.83 -6.61 -3.57
C CYS A 298 -29.50 -8.02 -4.06
N PHE A 299 -28.20 -8.30 -4.27
CA PHE A 299 -27.71 -9.54 -4.85
C PHE A 299 -28.06 -10.80 -4.03
N TYR A 300 -28.43 -10.61 -2.76
CA TYR A 300 -28.85 -11.68 -1.84
C TYR A 300 -30.37 -11.71 -1.64
N SER A 301 -30.98 -10.61 -1.18
CA SER A 301 -32.39 -10.60 -0.77
C SER A 301 -33.41 -10.30 -1.89
N GLY A 302 -32.96 -9.81 -3.05
CA GLY A 302 -33.84 -9.41 -4.16
C GLY A 302 -34.64 -8.12 -3.92
N GLN A 303 -34.50 -7.49 -2.75
CA GLN A 303 -35.09 -6.19 -2.46
C GLN A 303 -34.38 -5.08 -3.24
N ASP A 304 -34.95 -3.87 -3.27
CA ASP A 304 -34.26 -2.71 -3.84
C ASP A 304 -32.96 -2.42 -3.07
N ALA A 305 -31.83 -2.43 -3.79
CA ALA A 305 -30.53 -2.10 -3.22
C ALA A 305 -30.51 -0.60 -2.86
N ASP A 306 -29.89 -0.27 -1.72
CA ASP A 306 -29.70 1.12 -1.31
C ASP A 306 -28.22 1.55 -1.32
N ARG A 307 -27.31 0.61 -1.60
CA ARG A 307 -25.87 0.84 -1.63
C ARG A 307 -25.14 -0.23 -2.41
N MET A 308 -23.90 0.07 -2.78
CA MET A 308 -22.93 -0.94 -3.19
C MET A 308 -22.11 -1.38 -1.98
N ALA A 309 -21.91 -2.69 -1.83
CA ALA A 309 -21.08 -3.28 -0.79
C ALA A 309 -19.92 -4.07 -1.41
N LEU A 310 -18.74 -3.91 -0.84
CA LEU A 310 -17.53 -4.64 -1.19
C LEU A 310 -17.39 -5.83 -0.25
N PHE A 311 -17.49 -7.04 -0.76
CA PHE A 311 -17.30 -8.28 -0.02
C PHE A 311 -15.93 -8.88 -0.33
N ALA A 312 -15.32 -9.53 0.67
CA ALA A 312 -14.11 -10.32 0.48
C ALA A 312 -13.87 -11.26 1.67
N ARG A 313 -13.02 -12.27 1.47
CA ARG A 313 -12.32 -12.92 2.58
C ARG A 313 -11.21 -12.00 3.08
N ALA A 314 -10.97 -12.01 4.39
CA ALA A 314 -10.09 -11.04 5.04
C ALA A 314 -9.23 -11.68 6.12
N TYR A 315 -8.09 -11.04 6.39
CA TYR A 315 -7.20 -11.33 7.52
C TYR A 315 -7.81 -10.91 8.87
#